data_AF-A0A3D2TJS8-F1
#
_entry.id   AF-A0A3D2TJS8-F1
#
_cell.length_a   1.000
_cell.length_b   1.000
_cell.length_c   1.000
_cell.angle_alpha   90.00
_cell.angle_beta   90.00
_cell.angle_gamma   90.00
#
_symmetry.space_group_name_H-M   'P 1'
#
loop_
_entity.id
_entity.type
_entity.pdbx_description
1 polymer ?
#
loop_
_entity_poly.entity_id
_entity_poly.type
_entity_poly.pdbx_seq_one_letter_code
_entity_poly.pdbx_strand_id
1 'polypeptide(L)'
;MLCEQLTLQPGHSVDSEARIYVCGPKDRTIESVQGSLRGPQCEFARTLAAEHPVQRLSGQPEQEHLAQVLITDPCYWTPQLPFRYELNLELQEAGGKIKTKTHQIGLRRWGTNGKHLWLESKRTVLRGAGVDLAHFEETDAVRQDQTALLVSIPPNGLCDMASRLGLPLVIDMCHSGASLDADLRRLTWNPAALIALLRPEQM
;
A
#
# COMPACT_ATOMS: atom_id res chain seq x y z
N MET A 1 -0.38 13.63 14.78
CA MET A 1 0.51 12.73 15.58
C MET A 1 1.66 12.27 14.69
N LEU A 2 2.92 12.27 15.15
CA LEU A 2 4.10 11.97 14.31
C LEU A 2 4.05 10.63 13.55
N CYS A 3 3.44 9.59 14.13
CA CYS A 3 3.26 8.30 13.45
C CYS A 3 2.30 8.34 12.24
N GLU A 4 1.45 9.37 12.10
CA GLU A 4 0.58 9.54 10.92
C GLU A 4 1.36 10.05 9.71
N GLN A 5 2.63 10.41 9.90
CA GLN A 5 3.50 10.90 8.83
C GLN A 5 4.31 9.79 8.16
N LEU A 6 4.19 8.54 8.64
CA LEU A 6 4.83 7.40 7.98
C LEU A 6 4.11 7.03 6.68
N THR A 7 4.91 6.68 5.68
CA THR A 7 4.44 6.12 4.42
C THR A 7 5.28 4.92 4.02
N LEU A 8 4.78 4.16 3.05
CA LEU A 8 5.54 3.11 2.40
C LEU A 8 5.89 3.51 0.98
N GLN A 9 7.14 3.24 0.61
CA GLN A 9 7.61 3.40 -0.75
C GLN A 9 8.08 2.05 -1.29
N PRO A 10 7.52 1.57 -2.42
CA PRO A 10 8.07 0.40 -3.09
C PRO A 10 9.44 0.73 -3.69
N GLY A 11 10.39 -0.17 -3.49
CA GLY A 11 11.71 -0.15 -4.12
C GLY A 11 11.77 -1.05 -5.36
N HIS A 12 12.98 -1.49 -5.69
CA HIS A 12 13.20 -2.50 -6.72
C HIS A 12 12.40 -3.78 -6.42
N SER A 13 11.71 -4.31 -7.43
CA SER A 13 10.80 -5.45 -7.30
C SER A 13 10.89 -6.35 -8.54
N VAL A 14 11.56 -7.49 -8.40
CA VAL A 14 11.75 -8.56 -9.40
C VAL A 14 11.30 -9.91 -8.82
N ASP A 15 11.21 -10.97 -9.62
CA ASP A 15 10.50 -12.19 -9.21
C ASP A 15 11.17 -12.88 -8.02
N SER A 16 12.49 -12.70 -7.88
CA SER A 16 13.29 -13.24 -6.78
C SER A 16 13.34 -12.34 -5.55
N GLU A 17 13.07 -11.04 -5.68
CA GLU A 17 13.18 -10.10 -4.56
C GLU A 17 12.32 -8.84 -4.71
N ALA A 18 11.78 -8.37 -3.60
CA ALA A 18 11.17 -7.06 -3.49
C ALA A 18 11.74 -6.29 -2.30
N ARG A 19 11.90 -4.98 -2.48
CA ARG A 19 12.23 -4.04 -1.40
C ARG A 19 11.07 -3.11 -1.13
N ILE A 20 10.82 -2.89 0.15
CA ILE A 20 9.95 -1.81 0.62
C ILE A 20 10.74 -0.92 1.57
N TYR A 21 10.47 0.37 1.50
CA TYR A 21 11.05 1.37 2.39
C TYR A 21 9.96 1.93 3.30
N VAL A 22 10.28 2.03 4.59
CA VAL A 22 9.50 2.79 5.56
C VAL A 22 10.03 4.22 5.55
N CYS A 23 9.19 5.15 5.11
CA CYS A 23 9.53 6.56 5.02
C CYS A 23 8.91 7.31 6.19
N GLY A 24 9.62 8.31 6.71
CA GLY A 24 9.11 9.16 7.79
C GLY A 24 9.55 10.61 7.67
N PRO A 25 9.24 11.44 8.68
CA PRO A 25 9.49 12.87 8.60
C PRO A 25 10.99 13.21 8.60
N LYS A 26 11.34 14.26 7.86
CA LYS A 26 12.72 14.76 7.72
C LYS A 26 13.29 15.34 9.00
N ASP A 27 12.44 15.71 9.96
CA ASP A 27 12.82 16.35 11.22
C ASP A 27 13.47 15.40 12.24
N ARG A 28 13.68 14.13 11.89
CA ARG A 28 14.34 13.10 12.74
C ARG A 28 13.68 12.91 14.10
N THR A 29 12.39 13.17 14.17
CA THR A 29 11.57 12.86 15.35
C THR A 29 11.52 11.36 15.67
N ILE A 30 11.87 10.49 14.72
CA ILE A 30 12.04 9.05 14.90
C ILE A 30 13.53 8.71 14.97
N GLU A 31 13.98 8.29 16.14
CA GLU A 31 15.37 7.91 16.44
C GLU A 31 15.69 6.48 16.04
N SER A 32 14.74 5.55 16.14
CA SER A 32 14.95 4.16 15.73
C SER A 32 13.67 3.52 15.23
N VAL A 33 13.82 2.57 14.30
CA VAL A 33 12.74 1.77 13.73
C VAL A 33 13.21 0.31 13.75
N GLN A 34 12.41 -0.55 14.34
CA GLN A 34 12.61 -2.00 14.38
C GLN A 34 11.29 -2.70 14.06
N GLY A 35 11.34 -4.01 13.80
CA GLY A 35 10.14 -4.81 13.58
C GLY A 35 10.33 -5.91 12.56
N SER A 36 9.20 -6.43 12.06
CA SER A 36 9.19 -7.50 11.08
C SER A 36 7.99 -7.41 10.15
N LEU A 37 8.14 -7.98 8.96
CA LEU A 37 7.10 -8.17 7.97
C LEU A 37 6.80 -9.66 7.87
N ARG A 38 5.57 -10.07 8.14
CA ARG A 38 5.13 -11.46 8.12
C ARG A 38 4.13 -11.69 6.99
N GLY A 39 4.36 -12.72 6.18
CA GLY A 39 3.45 -13.07 5.08
C GLY A 39 4.10 -14.00 4.07
N PRO A 40 3.43 -14.28 2.95
CA PRO A 40 2.18 -13.69 2.53
C PRO A 40 0.95 -14.39 3.14
N GLN A 41 -0.16 -13.67 3.22
CA GLN A 41 -1.49 -14.16 3.59
C GLN A 41 -2.46 -13.89 2.43
N CYS A 42 -3.27 -14.88 2.06
CA CYS A 42 -4.30 -14.75 1.05
C CYS A 42 -5.46 -15.70 1.36
N GLU A 43 -6.70 -15.25 1.18
CA GLU A 43 -7.89 -16.10 1.40
C GLU A 43 -8.09 -17.12 0.27
N PHE A 44 -7.50 -16.84 -0.89
CA PHE A 44 -7.70 -17.61 -2.12
C PHE A 44 -6.52 -18.53 -2.46
N ALA A 45 -5.43 -18.45 -1.69
CA ALA A 45 -4.24 -19.27 -1.89
C ALA A 45 -3.52 -19.53 -0.57
N ARG A 46 -2.98 -20.74 -0.42
CA ARG A 46 -2.12 -21.09 0.73
C ARG A 46 -0.66 -20.97 0.33
N THR A 47 0.07 -20.15 1.09
CA THR A 47 1.52 -19.97 0.98
C THR A 47 2.14 -20.18 2.34
N LEU A 48 3.39 -20.64 2.39
CA LEU A 48 4.14 -20.66 3.64
C LEU A 48 4.49 -19.22 4.01
N ALA A 49 4.01 -18.77 5.16
CA ALA A 49 4.35 -17.45 5.65
C ALA A 49 5.82 -17.46 6.13
N ALA A 50 6.58 -16.47 5.67
CA ALA A 50 7.90 -16.15 6.14
C ALA A 50 7.87 -14.85 6.96
N GLU A 51 8.91 -14.66 7.76
CA GLU A 51 9.13 -13.44 8.51
C GLU A 51 10.40 -12.76 7.99
N HIS A 52 10.28 -11.48 7.65
CA HIS A 52 11.36 -10.67 7.09
C HIS A 52 11.67 -9.52 8.07
N PRO A 53 12.91 -9.39 8.55
CA PRO A 53 13.25 -8.36 9.53
C PRO A 53 13.25 -6.97 8.89
N VAL A 54 12.77 -5.98 9.64
CA VAL A 54 12.92 -4.56 9.30
C VAL A 54 14.35 -4.14 9.60
N GLN A 55 15.08 -3.78 8.54
CA GLN A 55 16.47 -3.35 8.62
C GLN A 55 16.51 -1.83 8.67
N ARG A 56 17.01 -1.29 9.77
CA ARG A 56 17.27 0.14 9.89
C ARG A 56 18.27 0.58 8.82
N LEU A 57 17.98 1.70 8.16
CA LEU A 57 18.91 2.35 7.26
C LEU A 57 19.67 3.43 8.02
N SER A 58 21.00 3.39 7.92
CA SER A 58 21.87 4.47 8.37
C SER A 58 21.97 5.51 7.25
N GLY A 59 20.95 6.38 7.13
CA GLY A 59 20.86 7.39 6.07
C GLY A 59 21.57 8.70 6.39
N GLN A 60 22.08 9.37 5.36
CA GLN A 60 22.45 10.79 5.40
C GLN A 60 21.21 11.68 5.65
N PRO A 61 21.35 12.91 6.18
CA PRO A 61 20.22 13.76 6.61
C PRO A 61 19.11 14.02 5.59
N GLU A 62 19.40 13.85 4.31
CA GLU A 62 18.48 14.17 3.21
C GLU A 62 17.59 12.98 2.78
N GLN A 63 17.83 11.77 3.28
CA GLN A 63 17.03 10.59 2.93
C GLN A 63 15.83 10.42 3.87
N GLU A 64 14.63 10.36 3.30
CA GLU A 64 13.36 10.11 4.02
C GLU A 64 13.19 8.63 4.46
N HIS A 65 14.08 7.73 3.99
CA HIS A 65 14.00 6.29 4.26
C HIS A 65 14.59 5.95 5.62
N LEU A 66 13.73 5.55 6.57
CA LEU A 66 14.13 5.18 7.93
C LEU A 66 14.60 3.73 8.03
N ALA A 67 13.94 2.85 7.29
CA ALA A 67 14.22 1.42 7.29
C ALA A 67 13.80 0.79 5.95
N GLN A 68 14.27 -0.43 5.71
CA GLN A 68 13.87 -1.26 4.59
C GLN A 68 13.47 -2.66 5.05
N VAL A 69 12.70 -3.35 4.21
CA VAL A 69 12.50 -4.79 4.30
C VAL A 69 12.84 -5.39 2.95
N LEU A 70 13.66 -6.45 2.96
CA LEU A 70 13.93 -7.27 1.78
C LEU A 70 13.09 -8.54 1.87
N ILE A 71 12.23 -8.75 0.88
CA ILE A 71 11.40 -9.95 0.74
C ILE A 71 11.99 -10.79 -0.40
N THR A 72 12.45 -12.01 -0.08
CA THR A 72 12.87 -13.00 -1.07
C THR A 72 11.65 -13.77 -1.58
N ASP A 73 11.61 -14.09 -2.88
CA ASP A 73 10.50 -14.76 -3.55
C ASP A 73 9.13 -14.14 -3.21
N PRO A 74 8.95 -12.83 -3.45
CA PRO A 74 7.76 -12.09 -3.05
C PRO A 74 6.49 -12.61 -3.75
N CYS A 75 5.40 -12.71 -3.00
CA CYS A 75 4.07 -12.94 -3.56
C CYS A 75 3.37 -11.60 -3.73
N TYR A 76 3.11 -11.21 -4.97
CA TYR A 76 2.53 -9.91 -5.28
C TYR A 76 1.01 -9.90 -5.13
N TRP A 77 0.50 -8.79 -4.64
CA TRP A 77 -0.91 -8.47 -4.68
C TRP A 77 -1.37 -8.29 -6.12
N THR A 78 -2.32 -9.13 -6.53
CA THR A 78 -3.10 -9.00 -7.75
C THR A 78 -4.59 -9.11 -7.41
N PRO A 79 -5.50 -8.71 -8.30
CA PRO A 79 -6.93 -8.87 -8.02
C PRO A 79 -7.31 -10.36 -7.87
N GLN A 80 -6.61 -11.29 -8.54
CA GLN A 80 -6.86 -12.73 -8.45
C GLN A 80 -6.28 -13.31 -7.16
N LEU A 81 -5.02 -12.94 -6.88
CA LEU A 81 -4.22 -13.40 -5.75
C LEU A 81 -3.82 -12.18 -4.89
N PRO A 82 -4.71 -11.69 -4.03
CA PRO A 82 -4.48 -10.52 -3.19
C PRO A 82 -3.59 -10.86 -1.99
N PHE A 83 -2.34 -11.21 -2.26
CA PHE A 83 -1.37 -11.48 -1.20
C PHE A 83 -1.10 -10.23 -0.38
N ARG A 84 -1.20 -10.36 0.95
CA ARG A 84 -0.93 -9.31 1.92
C ARG A 84 0.12 -9.75 2.92
N TYR A 85 0.78 -8.78 3.52
CA TYR A 85 1.78 -8.96 4.56
C TYR A 85 1.42 -8.09 5.75
N GLU A 86 1.68 -8.59 6.95
CA GLU A 86 1.54 -7.85 8.20
C GLU A 86 2.89 -7.23 8.55
N LEU A 87 2.96 -5.91 8.53
CA LEU A 87 4.13 -5.13 8.96
C LEU A 87 3.93 -4.70 10.41
N ASN A 88 4.78 -5.21 11.30
CA ASN A 88 4.87 -4.81 12.69
C ASN A 88 6.09 -3.89 12.85
N LEU A 89 5.88 -2.69 13.39
CA LEU A 89 6.90 -1.68 13.62
C LEU A 89 6.92 -1.27 15.09
N GLU A 90 8.12 -1.16 15.63
CA GLU A 90 8.43 -0.46 16.87
C GLU A 90 9.23 0.79 16.52
N LEU A 91 8.70 1.95 16.93
CA LEU A 91 9.23 3.27 16.64
C LEU A 91 9.68 3.92 17.95
N GLN A 92 10.93 4.32 18.02
CA GLN A 92 11.44 5.12 19.12
C GLN A 92 11.50 6.58 18.68
N GLU A 93 10.77 7.46 19.37
CA GLU A 93 10.78 8.89 19.13
C GLU A 93 11.88 9.60 19.93
N ALA A 94 12.24 10.81 19.50
CA ALA A 94 13.10 11.72 20.25
C ALA A 94 12.57 11.91 21.67
N GLY A 95 13.40 11.63 22.67
CA GLY A 95 13.00 11.60 24.08
C GLY A 95 12.58 10.22 24.60
N GLY A 96 12.84 9.14 23.85
CA GLY A 96 12.77 7.76 24.34
C GLY A 96 11.37 7.15 24.37
N LYS A 97 10.36 7.83 23.81
CA LYS A 97 8.99 7.29 23.74
C LYS A 97 8.92 6.20 22.68
N ILE A 98 8.49 5.01 23.08
CA ILE A 98 8.28 3.86 22.18
C ILE A 98 6.82 3.80 21.75
N LYS A 99 6.58 3.58 20.46
CA LYS A 99 5.24 3.35 19.88
C LYS A 99 5.28 2.14 18.97
N THR A 100 4.27 1.29 19.07
CA THR A 100 4.09 0.14 18.18
C THR A 100 3.01 0.41 17.14
N LYS A 101 3.19 -0.14 15.93
CA LYS A 101 2.26 -0.03 14.81
C LYS A 101 2.20 -1.35 14.06
N THR A 102 0.99 -1.75 13.69
CA THR A 102 0.75 -2.91 12.84
C THR A 102 -0.05 -2.45 11.63
N HIS A 103 0.42 -2.79 10.43
CA HIS A 103 -0.22 -2.44 9.17
C HIS A 103 -0.31 -3.67 8.26
N GLN A 104 -1.44 -3.82 7.57
CA GLN A 104 -1.54 -4.73 6.45
C GLN A 104 -1.07 -4.01 5.19
N ILE A 105 -0.18 -4.64 4.44
CA ILE A 105 0.42 -4.09 3.23
C ILE A 105 0.34 -5.12 2.10
N GLY A 106 0.53 -4.69 0.85
CA GLY A 106 0.69 -5.62 -0.26
C GLY A 106 1.77 -5.13 -1.20
N LEU A 107 2.54 -6.07 -1.75
CA LEU A 107 3.55 -5.79 -2.76
C LEU A 107 2.86 -5.71 -4.12
N ARG A 108 3.08 -4.64 -4.88
CA ARG A 108 2.35 -4.44 -6.14
C ARG A 108 3.29 -4.14 -7.29
N ARG A 109 2.89 -4.59 -8.48
CA ARG A 109 3.60 -4.37 -9.75
C ARG A 109 2.69 -3.75 -10.79
N TRP A 110 1.92 -2.77 -10.33
CA TRP A 110 1.23 -1.85 -11.21
C TRP A 110 2.21 -0.79 -11.68
N GLY A 111 2.19 -0.50 -12.98
CA GLY A 111 3.01 0.53 -13.58
C GLY A 111 2.35 1.13 -14.80
N THR A 112 2.94 2.21 -15.28
CA THR A 112 2.60 2.83 -16.56
C THR A 112 3.81 2.75 -17.49
N ASN A 113 3.56 2.50 -18.78
CA ASN A 113 4.56 2.68 -19.83
C ASN A 113 3.88 3.42 -20.98
N GLY A 114 4.20 4.71 -21.11
CA GLY A 114 3.46 5.63 -21.97
C GLY A 114 1.98 5.68 -21.59
N LYS A 115 1.11 5.37 -22.56
CA LYS A 115 -0.35 5.38 -22.43
C LYS A 115 -0.95 4.04 -21.95
N HIS A 116 -0.13 3.11 -21.49
CA HIS A 116 -0.56 1.76 -21.15
C HIS A 116 -0.32 1.47 -19.68
N LEU A 117 -1.31 0.82 -19.05
CA LEU A 117 -1.17 0.23 -17.74
C LEU A 117 -0.52 -1.14 -17.87
N TRP A 118 0.32 -1.47 -16.89
CA TRP A 118 1.03 -2.73 -16.80
C TRP A 118 0.78 -3.35 -15.43
N LEU A 119 0.52 -4.65 -15.43
CA LEU A 119 0.45 -5.50 -14.24
C LEU A 119 1.37 -6.70 -14.48
N GLU A 120 2.35 -6.92 -13.60
CA GLU A 120 3.28 -8.06 -13.68
C GLU A 120 3.93 -8.22 -15.07
N SER A 121 4.48 -7.12 -15.60
CA SER A 121 5.13 -7.08 -16.92
C SER A 121 4.20 -7.42 -18.10
N LYS A 122 2.88 -7.39 -17.90
CA LYS A 122 1.88 -7.53 -18.98
C LYS A 122 1.10 -6.23 -19.13
N ARG A 123 0.97 -5.77 -20.38
CA ARG A 123 0.04 -4.68 -20.71
C ARG A 123 -1.37 -5.11 -20.34
N THR A 124 -2.06 -4.29 -19.55
CA THR A 124 -3.42 -4.56 -19.08
C THR A 124 -4.36 -3.37 -19.34
N VAL A 125 -5.66 -3.64 -19.41
CA VAL A 125 -6.70 -2.62 -19.48
C VAL A 125 -7.47 -2.65 -18.18
N LEU A 126 -7.41 -1.55 -17.43
CA LEU A 126 -8.24 -1.40 -16.24
C LEU A 126 -9.66 -1.09 -16.67
N ARG A 127 -10.59 -1.98 -16.31
CA ARG A 127 -12.03 -1.78 -16.48
C ARG A 127 -12.59 -1.42 -15.12
N GLY A 128 -13.35 -0.34 -15.05
CA GLY A 128 -13.90 0.14 -13.79
C GLY A 128 -15.39 0.43 -13.89
N ALA A 129 -16.08 0.34 -12.75
CA ALA A 129 -17.47 0.71 -12.58
C ALA A 129 -17.60 1.72 -11.44
N GLY A 130 -18.42 2.75 -11.65
CA GLY A 130 -18.87 3.62 -10.57
C GLY A 130 -19.80 2.86 -9.65
N VAL A 131 -19.58 2.95 -8.35
CA VAL A 131 -20.34 2.19 -7.36
C VAL A 131 -20.94 3.12 -6.32
N ASP A 132 -22.24 2.95 -6.05
CA ASP A 132 -22.84 3.50 -4.84
C ASP A 132 -22.53 2.57 -3.66
N LEU A 133 -21.61 3.01 -2.80
CA LEU A 133 -21.15 2.25 -1.65
C LEU A 133 -22.26 1.95 -0.63
N ALA A 134 -23.35 2.74 -0.60
CA ALA A 134 -24.47 2.47 0.29
C ALA A 134 -25.22 1.17 -0.06
N HIS A 135 -25.14 0.77 -1.33
CA HIS A 135 -25.82 -0.41 -1.88
C HIS A 135 -24.84 -1.43 -2.44
N PHE A 136 -23.54 -1.22 -2.23
CA PHE A 136 -22.53 -2.14 -2.71
C PHE A 136 -22.50 -3.38 -1.84
N GLU A 137 -23.17 -4.43 -2.32
CA GLU A 137 -22.89 -5.78 -1.86
C GLU A 137 -21.72 -6.33 -2.65
N GLU A 138 -20.72 -6.83 -1.93
CA GLU A 138 -19.62 -7.57 -2.54
C GLU A 138 -20.21 -8.72 -3.37
N THR A 139 -19.85 -8.78 -4.65
CA THR A 139 -20.25 -9.88 -5.51
C THR A 139 -19.01 -10.57 -6.07
N ASP A 140 -19.06 -11.90 -6.08
CA ASP A 140 -18.05 -12.74 -6.75
C ASP A 140 -17.84 -12.29 -8.21
N ALA A 141 -18.89 -11.79 -8.85
CA ALA A 141 -18.84 -11.27 -10.22
C ALA A 141 -17.83 -10.13 -10.39
N VAL A 142 -17.85 -9.11 -9.51
CA VAL A 142 -16.92 -7.98 -9.59
C VAL A 142 -15.47 -8.44 -9.48
N ARG A 143 -15.19 -9.39 -8.58
CA ARG A 143 -13.87 -9.99 -8.40
C ARG A 143 -13.46 -10.85 -9.59
N GLN A 144 -14.35 -11.71 -10.08
CA GLN A 144 -14.10 -12.59 -11.24
C GLN A 144 -13.77 -11.78 -12.50
N ASP A 145 -14.52 -10.70 -12.73
CA ASP A 145 -14.32 -9.79 -13.86
C ASP A 145 -13.14 -8.82 -13.66
N GLN A 146 -12.52 -8.83 -12.47
CA GLN A 146 -11.39 -7.97 -12.10
C GLN A 146 -11.74 -6.48 -12.25
N THR A 147 -13.00 -6.13 -11.99
CA THR A 147 -13.51 -4.78 -12.18
C THR A 147 -13.03 -3.88 -11.05
N ALA A 148 -12.41 -2.77 -11.41
CA ALA A 148 -12.02 -1.74 -10.46
C ALA A 148 -13.24 -0.95 -9.98
N LEU A 149 -13.31 -0.67 -8.70
CA LEU A 149 -14.35 0.18 -8.14
C LEU A 149 -13.89 1.64 -8.22
N LEU A 150 -14.68 2.46 -8.90
CA LEU A 150 -14.54 3.91 -8.86
C LEU A 150 -15.35 4.44 -7.67
N VAL A 151 -14.63 4.99 -6.69
CA VAL A 151 -15.20 5.47 -5.43
C VAL A 151 -14.67 6.86 -5.12
N SER A 152 -15.46 7.69 -4.44
CA SER A 152 -14.93 8.90 -3.79
C SER A 152 -13.97 8.52 -2.65
N ILE A 153 -13.50 9.51 -1.87
CA ILE A 153 -12.66 9.26 -0.68
C ILE A 153 -13.23 8.07 0.13
N PRO A 154 -12.49 6.95 0.22
CA PRO A 154 -13.06 5.71 0.71
C PRO A 154 -13.28 5.80 2.22
N PRO A 155 -14.46 5.36 2.72
CA PRO A 155 -14.73 5.29 4.14
C PRO A 155 -13.77 4.31 4.83
N ASN A 156 -13.71 4.40 6.17
CA ASN A 156 -12.89 3.51 6.97
C ASN A 156 -13.27 2.04 6.69
N GLY A 157 -12.26 1.17 6.56
CA GLY A 157 -12.43 -0.26 6.31
C GLY A 157 -12.57 -0.66 4.85
N LEU A 158 -13.06 0.21 3.94
CA LEU A 158 -13.24 -0.14 2.53
C LEU A 158 -11.92 -0.56 1.86
N CYS A 159 -10.83 0.17 2.11
CA CYS A 159 -9.54 -0.16 1.52
C CYS A 159 -8.96 -1.48 2.03
N ASP A 160 -9.16 -1.82 3.31
CA ASP A 160 -8.69 -3.10 3.86
C ASP A 160 -9.51 -4.26 3.29
N MET A 161 -10.84 -4.11 3.27
CA MET A 161 -11.76 -5.06 2.64
C MET A 161 -11.37 -5.29 1.17
N ALA A 162 -11.23 -4.23 0.39
CA ALA A 162 -10.84 -4.30 -1.01
C ALA A 162 -9.46 -4.97 -1.19
N SER A 163 -8.51 -4.66 -0.31
CA SER A 163 -7.17 -5.27 -0.31
C SER A 163 -7.22 -6.76 -0.01
N ARG A 164 -8.10 -7.20 0.89
CA ARG A 164 -8.30 -8.61 1.27
C ARG A 164 -8.88 -9.43 0.13
N LEU A 165 -9.85 -8.86 -0.57
CA LEU A 165 -10.67 -9.55 -1.57
C LEU A 165 -10.10 -9.45 -2.99
N GLY A 166 -9.10 -8.59 -3.20
CA GLY A 166 -8.55 -8.35 -4.53
C GLY A 166 -9.45 -7.46 -5.39
N LEU A 167 -10.07 -6.45 -4.79
CA LEU A 167 -10.89 -5.46 -5.48
C LEU A 167 -10.06 -4.20 -5.73
N PRO A 168 -9.66 -3.90 -6.98
CA PRO A 168 -8.93 -2.68 -7.29
C PRO A 168 -9.77 -1.44 -7.03
N LEU A 169 -9.18 -0.39 -6.46
CA LEU A 169 -9.84 0.89 -6.24
C LEU A 169 -9.21 1.96 -7.13
N VAL A 170 -10.08 2.67 -7.84
CA VAL A 170 -9.81 3.99 -8.42
C VAL A 170 -10.51 5.00 -7.52
N ILE A 171 -9.74 5.88 -6.91
CA ILE A 171 -10.24 6.79 -5.88
C ILE A 171 -10.33 8.18 -6.47
N ASP A 172 -11.55 8.67 -6.62
CA ASP A 172 -11.81 10.04 -7.02
C ASP A 172 -11.54 10.99 -5.84
N MET A 173 -10.46 11.77 -5.97
CA MET A 173 -10.03 12.77 -5.02
C MET A 173 -10.16 14.20 -5.58
N CYS A 174 -10.87 14.37 -6.70
CA CYS A 174 -11.06 15.69 -7.32
C CYS A 174 -11.70 16.69 -6.35
N HIS A 175 -12.55 16.20 -5.45
CA HIS A 175 -13.21 17.02 -4.42
C HIS A 175 -12.53 16.97 -3.05
N SER A 176 -11.34 16.35 -2.94
CA SER A 176 -10.56 16.41 -1.70
C SER A 176 -10.09 17.86 -1.45
N GLY A 177 -10.32 18.33 -0.22
CA GLY A 177 -10.01 19.69 0.20
C GLY A 177 -8.58 19.83 0.74
N ALA A 178 -8.41 20.61 1.81
CA ALA A 178 -7.10 20.89 2.44
C ALA A 178 -6.38 19.64 3.04
N SER A 179 -6.96 18.45 2.95
CA SER A 179 -6.44 17.19 3.51
C SER A 179 -5.79 16.26 2.47
N LEU A 180 -5.63 16.69 1.21
CA LEU A 180 -5.17 15.83 0.11
C LEU A 180 -3.91 15.01 0.46
N ASP A 181 -2.88 15.65 1.01
CA ASP A 181 -1.64 14.98 1.40
C ASP A 181 -1.87 13.88 2.45
N ALA A 182 -2.70 14.16 3.46
CA ALA A 182 -3.01 13.21 4.51
C ALA A 182 -3.79 12.01 3.95
N ASP A 183 -4.72 12.27 3.04
CA ASP A 183 -5.49 11.23 2.36
C ASP A 183 -4.60 10.37 1.48
N LEU A 184 -3.74 10.96 0.64
CA LEU A 184 -2.79 10.23 -0.19
C LEU A 184 -1.83 9.37 0.65
N ARG A 185 -1.30 9.91 1.75
CA ARG A 185 -0.46 9.14 2.69
C ARG A 185 -1.20 7.93 3.24
N ARG A 186 -2.46 8.09 3.67
CA ARG A 186 -3.30 6.98 4.14
C ARG A 186 -3.46 5.89 3.08
N LEU A 187 -3.59 6.29 1.81
CA LEU A 187 -3.73 5.34 0.70
C LEU A 187 -2.46 4.54 0.40
N THR A 188 -1.27 5.05 0.71
CA THR A 188 0.00 4.33 0.46
C THR A 188 0.10 2.97 1.16
N TRP A 189 -0.64 2.79 2.26
CA TRP A 189 -0.68 1.55 3.03
C TRP A 189 -1.56 0.47 2.39
N ASN A 190 -2.43 0.84 1.44
CA ASN A 190 -3.48 -0.04 0.95
C ASN A 190 -3.16 -0.55 -0.46
N PRO A 191 -2.86 -1.85 -0.65
CA PRO A 191 -2.49 -2.36 -1.98
C PRO A 191 -3.63 -2.26 -3.00
N ALA A 192 -4.89 -2.29 -2.56
CA ALA A 192 -6.04 -2.08 -3.44
C ALA A 192 -6.17 -0.65 -3.98
N ALA A 193 -5.60 0.36 -3.33
CA ALA A 193 -5.64 1.75 -3.80
C ALA A 193 -4.67 1.94 -4.98
N LEU A 194 -5.17 1.74 -6.21
CA LEU A 194 -4.33 1.71 -7.40
C LEU A 194 -4.08 3.10 -8.01
N ILE A 195 -5.15 3.86 -8.17
CA ILE A 195 -5.13 5.16 -8.85
C ILE A 195 -5.88 6.16 -7.98
N ALA A 196 -5.29 7.32 -7.75
CA ALA A 196 -5.98 8.50 -7.24
C ALA A 196 -6.23 9.45 -8.42
N LEU A 197 -7.48 9.85 -8.64
CA LEU A 197 -7.84 10.86 -9.62
C LEU A 197 -7.77 12.23 -8.97
N LEU A 198 -6.99 13.12 -9.57
CA LEU A 198 -6.76 14.48 -9.13
C LEU A 198 -7.13 15.44 -10.25
N ARG A 199 -7.56 16.64 -9.88
CA ARG A 199 -7.65 17.75 -10.83
C ARG A 199 -6.26 18.30 -11.13
N PRO A 200 -6.03 18.89 -12.32
CA PRO A 200 -4.74 19.47 -12.67
C PRO A 200 -4.21 20.48 -11.64
N GLU A 201 -5.09 21.25 -11.01
CA GLU A 201 -4.73 22.22 -9.97
C GLU A 201 -4.30 21.59 -8.62
N GLN A 202 -4.46 20.28 -8.46
CA GLN A 202 -4.07 19.52 -7.27
C GLN A 202 -2.73 18.78 -7.45
N MET A 203 -2.11 18.86 -8.64
CA MET A 203 -0.79 18.28 -8.95
C MET A 203 0.32 19.30 -8.75
#